data_AF-A0A3L8RST7-F1
#
_entry.id   AF-A0A3L8RST7-F1
#
_cell.length_a   1.000
_cell.length_b   1.000
_cell.length_c   1.000
_cell.angle_alpha   90.00
_cell.angle_beta   90.00
_cell.angle_gamma   90.00
#
_symmetry.space_group_name_H-M   'P 1'
#
loop_
_entity.id
_entity.type
_entity.pdbx_description
1 polymer ?
#
loop_
_entity_poly.entity_id
_entity_poly.type
_entity_poly.pdbx_seq_one_letter_code
_entity_poly.pdbx_strand_id
1 'polypeptide(L)'
;MLFAPGIPEDRLQHLRHHRRLRQALTHPGWKQERVVAEFWDGKILLILPDDPKFALRKAEEVLSVVDAELGFPEQCRHSGDHSRDRSHVYLFVSPGGRVLGCLAAHRIRQAFRVLPEPGPAALRDSGNSGNCGNWQFPRAWRCSARPEPAVCGISRVWVLRAQRRRGIGRRMLDALRWEIRE
;
A
#
# COMPACT_ATOMS: atom_id res chain seq x y z
N MET A 1 8.29 11.95 7.11
CA MET A 1 8.80 11.78 8.48
C MET A 1 8.46 13.01 9.31
N LEU A 2 7.93 12.83 10.52
CA LEU A 2 7.88 13.88 11.53
C LEU A 2 9.24 13.94 12.24
N PHE A 3 9.77 15.11 12.52
CA PHE A 3 11.09 15.28 13.16
C PHE A 3 11.10 16.54 14.01
N ALA A 4 11.95 16.59 15.05
CA ALA A 4 12.15 17.80 15.85
C ALA A 4 13.24 18.68 15.22
N PRO A 5 12.93 19.91 14.74
CA PRO A 5 13.92 20.75 14.06
C PRO A 5 15.01 21.29 15.01
N GLY A 6 14.75 21.32 16.32
CA GLY A 6 15.70 21.75 17.35
C GLY A 6 16.75 20.71 17.72
N ILE A 7 16.60 19.45 17.28
CA ILE A 7 17.55 18.36 17.54
C ILE A 7 18.37 18.12 16.26
N PRO A 8 19.70 18.30 16.28
CA PRO A 8 20.52 18.18 15.08
C PRO A 8 20.55 16.75 14.52
N GLU A 9 20.51 15.73 15.38
CA GLU A 9 20.43 14.31 14.99
C GLU A 9 19.15 14.00 14.20
N ASP A 10 18.00 14.43 14.73
CA ASP A 10 16.68 14.29 14.07
C ASP A 10 16.66 14.99 12.72
N ARG A 11 17.21 16.21 12.65
CA ARG A 11 17.29 16.97 11.41
C ARG A 11 18.13 16.24 10.37
N LEU A 12 19.27 15.67 10.76
CA LEU A 12 20.13 14.89 9.88
C LEU A 12 19.41 13.63 9.37
N GLN A 13 18.73 12.90 10.27
CA GLN A 13 17.95 11.72 9.91
C GLN A 13 16.79 12.06 8.97
N HIS A 14 16.08 13.16 9.22
CA HIS A 14 15.03 13.66 8.34
C HIS A 14 15.56 13.98 6.94
N LEU A 15 16.71 14.66 6.83
CA LEU A 15 17.31 14.98 5.54
C LEU A 15 17.72 13.72 4.77
N ARG A 16 18.34 12.74 5.44
CA ARG A 16 18.70 11.45 4.84
C ARG A 16 17.46 10.70 4.34
N HIS A 17 16.44 10.60 5.18
CA HIS A 17 15.17 9.96 4.83
C HIS A 17 14.50 10.67 3.64
N HIS A 18 14.40 12.00 3.68
CA HIS A 18 13.80 12.80 2.61
C HIS A 18 14.57 12.66 1.28
N ARG A 19 15.91 12.63 1.30
CA ARG A 19 16.73 12.38 0.10
C ARG A 19 16.47 11.00 -0.48
N ARG A 20 16.52 9.94 0.35
CA ARG A 20 16.26 8.56 -0.08
C ARG A 20 14.85 8.42 -0.69
N LEU A 21 13.84 8.96 0.00
CA LEU A 21 12.45 8.91 -0.46
C LEU A 21 12.25 9.66 -1.78
N ARG A 22 12.90 10.82 -1.96
CA ARG A 22 12.81 11.57 -3.22
C ARG A 22 13.47 10.83 -4.37
N GLN A 23 14.67 10.29 -4.17
CA GLN A 23 15.39 9.55 -5.21
C GLN A 23 14.62 8.30 -5.64
N ALA A 24 14.17 7.50 -4.67
CA ALA A 24 13.47 6.26 -4.97
C ALA A 24 12.11 6.46 -5.65
N LEU A 25 11.42 7.58 -5.38
CA LEU A 25 10.14 7.90 -6.01
C LEU A 25 10.28 8.71 -7.30
N THR A 26 11.49 9.05 -7.74
CA THR A 26 11.70 9.72 -9.03
C THR A 26 11.51 8.71 -10.17
N HIS A 27 10.65 9.07 -11.11
CA HIS A 27 10.39 8.32 -12.32
C HIS A 27 10.83 9.17 -13.52
N PRO A 28 11.98 8.88 -14.15
CA PRO A 28 12.53 9.70 -15.24
C PRO A 28 11.73 9.63 -16.56
N GLY A 29 10.67 8.81 -16.61
CA GLY A 29 9.93 8.54 -17.83
C GLY A 29 10.59 7.41 -18.64
N TRP A 30 9.79 6.52 -19.19
CA TRP A 30 10.23 5.45 -20.08
C TRP A 30 9.74 5.69 -21.51
N LYS A 31 10.45 5.14 -22.50
CA LYS A 31 10.04 5.24 -23.91
C LYS A 31 8.77 4.45 -24.21
N GLN A 32 8.54 3.34 -23.50
CA GLN A 32 7.33 2.54 -23.56
C GLN A 32 6.78 2.41 -22.14
N GLU A 33 5.65 3.05 -21.89
CA GLU A 33 4.92 3.01 -20.62
C GLU A 33 3.53 2.46 -20.89
N ARG A 34 3.12 1.43 -20.13
CA ARG A 34 1.73 0.95 -20.16
C ARG A 34 0.89 1.83 -19.25
N VAL A 35 0.24 2.84 -19.83
CA VAL A 35 -0.66 3.75 -19.12
C VAL A 35 -2.07 3.17 -19.13
N VAL A 36 -2.64 2.89 -17.96
CA VAL A 36 -4.00 2.33 -17.82
C VAL A 36 -5.04 3.44 -17.60
N ALA A 37 -4.62 4.57 -17.01
CA ALA A 37 -5.51 5.71 -16.83
C ALA A 37 -4.71 7.02 -16.79
N GLU A 38 -5.27 8.07 -17.39
CA GLU A 38 -4.72 9.42 -17.36
C GLU A 38 -5.65 10.37 -16.60
N PHE A 39 -5.04 11.29 -15.84
CA PHE A 39 -5.72 12.31 -15.06
C PHE A 39 -5.00 13.65 -15.20
N TRP A 40 -5.69 14.72 -14.84
CA TRP A 40 -5.14 16.09 -14.86
C TRP A 40 -3.94 16.28 -13.89
N ASP A 41 -3.86 15.49 -12.82
CA ASP A 41 -2.82 15.54 -11.78
C ASP A 41 -1.83 14.36 -11.85
N GLY A 42 -1.88 13.55 -12.91
CA GLY A 42 -0.96 12.44 -13.10
C GLY A 42 -1.55 11.29 -13.93
N LYS A 43 -0.83 10.19 -13.99
CA LYS A 43 -1.23 8.99 -14.74
C LYS A 43 -0.95 7.72 -13.95
N ILE A 44 -1.66 6.64 -14.27
CA ILE A 44 -1.50 5.33 -13.66
C ILE A 44 -0.79 4.42 -14.66
N LEU A 45 0.36 3.93 -14.26
CA LEU A 45 1.15 2.94 -14.99
C LEU A 45 0.89 1.56 -14.44
N LEU A 46 0.82 0.56 -15.31
CA LEU A 46 0.74 -0.86 -14.95
C LEU A 46 2.03 -1.57 -15.35
N ILE A 47 2.64 -2.24 -14.38
CA ILE A 47 3.81 -3.09 -14.56
C ILE A 47 3.37 -4.54 -14.35
N LEU A 48 3.58 -5.34 -15.39
CA LEU A 48 3.37 -6.78 -15.41
C LEU A 48 4.69 -7.52 -15.13
N PRO A 49 4.65 -8.77 -14.65
CA PRO A 49 5.85 -9.57 -14.44
C PRO A 49 6.66 -9.82 -15.72
N ASP A 50 6.02 -9.76 -16.90
CA ASP A 50 6.65 -9.97 -18.21
C ASP A 50 7.29 -8.70 -18.80
N ASP A 51 7.17 -7.56 -18.11
CA ASP A 51 7.71 -6.29 -18.58
C ASP A 51 9.26 -6.26 -18.47
N PRO A 52 9.93 -5.34 -19.19
CA PRO A 52 11.38 -5.28 -19.19
C PRO A 52 11.99 -5.07 -17.80
N LYS A 53 13.19 -5.62 -17.58
CA LYS A 53 13.89 -5.63 -16.27
C LYS A 53 14.04 -4.24 -15.63
N PHE A 54 14.11 -3.16 -16.41
CA PHE A 54 14.18 -1.81 -15.85
C PHE A 54 12.88 -1.41 -15.13
N ALA A 55 11.72 -1.85 -15.64
CA ALA A 55 10.42 -1.58 -15.04
C ALA A 55 10.23 -2.39 -13.76
N LEU A 56 10.59 -3.67 -13.81
CA LEU A 56 10.57 -4.56 -12.65
C LEU A 56 11.46 -4.05 -11.52
N ARG A 57 12.70 -3.62 -11.83
CA ARG A 57 13.61 -3.00 -10.85
C ARG A 57 13.01 -1.75 -10.23
N LYS A 58 12.33 -0.92 -11.02
CA LYS A 58 11.66 0.28 -10.50
C LYS A 58 10.50 -0.07 -9.58
N ALA A 59 9.68 -1.05 -9.97
CA ALA A 59 8.58 -1.54 -9.13
C ALA A 59 9.12 -2.07 -7.79
N GLU A 60 10.20 -2.85 -7.81
CA GLU A 60 10.83 -3.39 -6.61
C GLU A 60 11.42 -2.28 -5.72
N GLU A 61 12.06 -1.27 -6.29
CA GLU A 61 12.57 -0.10 -5.56
C GLU A 61 11.42 0.64 -4.84
N VAL A 62 10.31 0.90 -5.54
CA VAL A 62 9.14 1.55 -4.97
C VAL A 62 8.51 0.67 -3.88
N LEU A 63 8.38 -0.63 -4.12
CA LEU A 63 7.85 -1.59 -3.15
C LEU A 63 8.71 -1.67 -1.89
N SER A 64 10.04 -1.63 -2.01
CA SER A 64 10.96 -1.59 -0.87
C SER A 64 10.70 -0.37 0.03
N VAL A 65 10.49 0.80 -0.58
CA VAL A 65 10.11 2.03 0.15
C VAL A 65 8.74 1.91 0.78
N VAL A 66 7.76 1.36 0.07
CA VAL A 66 6.40 1.13 0.58
C VAL A 66 6.44 0.20 1.78
N ASP A 67 7.17 -0.90 1.68
CA ASP A 67 7.32 -1.86 2.77
C ASP A 67 7.96 -1.18 3.98
N ALA A 68 8.95 -0.30 3.78
CA ALA A 68 9.61 0.42 4.86
C ALA A 68 8.67 1.42 5.55
N GLU A 69 7.86 2.13 4.77
CA GLU A 69 6.83 3.04 5.29
C GLU A 69 5.67 2.30 6.00
N LEU A 70 5.38 1.07 5.61
CA LEU A 70 4.36 0.22 6.25
C LEU A 70 4.92 -0.57 7.45
N GLY A 71 6.24 -0.54 7.67
CA GLY A 71 6.89 -1.22 8.81
C GLY A 71 7.08 -2.74 8.62
N PHE A 72 7.04 -3.24 7.39
CA PHE A 72 7.34 -4.66 7.15
C PHE A 72 8.81 -4.96 7.50
N PRO A 73 9.10 -6.06 8.19
CA PRO A 73 10.48 -6.49 8.46
C PRO A 73 11.18 -6.92 7.17
N GLU A 74 12.50 -6.67 7.09
CA GLU A 74 13.34 -6.98 5.91
C GLU A 74 13.22 -8.45 5.48
N GLN A 75 12.97 -9.37 6.42
CA GLN A 75 12.83 -10.80 6.16
C GLN A 75 11.60 -11.14 5.29
N CYS A 76 10.54 -10.34 5.35
CA CYS A 76 9.37 -10.47 4.47
C CYS A 76 9.55 -9.74 3.12
N ARG A 77 10.63 -8.97 2.95
CA ARG A 77 10.98 -8.29 1.69
C ARG A 77 11.67 -9.22 0.68
N HIS A 78 12.25 -10.32 1.17
CA HIS A 78 13.15 -11.21 0.42
C HIS A 78 12.70 -12.67 0.39
N SER A 79 11.69 -13.06 1.18
CA SER A 79 11.10 -14.39 1.06
C SER A 79 10.49 -14.51 -0.34
N GLY A 80 11.08 -15.37 -1.17
CA GLY A 80 10.65 -15.71 -2.53
C GLY A 80 9.29 -16.37 -2.55
N ASP A 81 8.28 -15.63 -2.12
CA ASP A 81 6.90 -16.02 -2.23
C ASP A 81 6.55 -16.00 -3.72
N HIS A 82 6.09 -17.15 -4.20
CA HIS A 82 5.73 -17.42 -5.59
C HIS A 82 4.60 -16.50 -6.10
N SER A 83 4.13 -15.57 -5.25
CA SER A 83 3.18 -14.50 -5.48
C SER A 83 3.76 -13.31 -6.28
N ARG A 84 5.08 -13.06 -6.24
CA ARG A 84 5.70 -11.95 -7.02
C ARG A 84 5.65 -12.19 -8.52
N ASP A 85 5.73 -13.45 -8.98
CA ASP A 85 5.72 -13.80 -10.41
C ASP A 85 4.37 -13.55 -11.11
N ARG A 86 3.30 -13.26 -10.34
CA ARG A 86 1.97 -12.93 -10.88
C ARG A 86 1.42 -11.62 -10.32
N SER A 87 2.29 -10.82 -9.71
CA SER A 87 1.89 -9.55 -9.13
C SER A 87 1.84 -8.46 -10.19
N HIS A 88 0.69 -7.80 -10.26
CA HIS A 88 0.43 -6.62 -11.07
C HIS A 88 0.69 -5.39 -10.20
N VAL A 89 1.61 -4.52 -10.62
CA VAL A 89 1.98 -3.32 -9.86
C VAL A 89 1.49 -2.08 -10.59
N TYR A 90 0.65 -1.32 -9.90
CA TYR A 90 0.11 -0.04 -10.36
C TYR A 90 0.87 1.09 -9.69
N LEU A 91 1.40 2.01 -10.48
CA LEU A 91 2.11 3.20 -10.00
C LEU A 91 1.37 4.45 -10.45
N PHE A 92 1.01 5.32 -9.50
CA PHE A 92 0.51 6.65 -9.83
C PHE A 92 1.68 7.62 -9.95
N VAL A 93 1.90 8.18 -11.13
CA VAL A 93 3.00 9.09 -11.44
C VAL A 93 2.45 10.48 -11.71
N SER A 94 3.03 11.50 -11.06
CA SER A 94 2.69 12.90 -11.31
C SER A 94 3.25 13.38 -12.65
N PRO A 95 2.72 14.48 -13.22
CA PRO A 95 3.26 15.07 -14.44
C PRO A 95 4.73 15.47 -14.33
N GLY A 96 5.20 15.78 -13.11
CA GLY A 96 6.60 16.06 -12.80
C GLY A 96 7.49 14.82 -12.65
N GLY A 97 7.05 13.64 -13.08
CA GLY A 97 7.84 12.41 -13.05
C GLY A 97 8.07 11.88 -11.64
N ARG A 98 7.10 11.98 -10.73
CA ARG A 98 7.22 11.46 -9.36
C ARG A 98 6.13 10.45 -9.03
N VAL A 99 6.52 9.31 -8.49
CA VAL A 99 5.59 8.29 -7.98
C VAL A 99 4.92 8.82 -6.70
N LEU A 100 3.61 9.01 -6.76
CA LEU A 100 2.78 9.47 -5.64
C LEU A 100 1.99 8.34 -4.97
N GLY A 101 1.82 7.21 -5.65
CA GLY A 101 1.09 6.06 -5.15
C GLY A 101 1.57 4.76 -5.76
N CYS A 102 1.39 3.67 -5.02
CA CYS A 102 1.73 2.32 -5.43
C CYS A 102 0.63 1.36 -4.95
N LEU A 103 0.23 0.44 -5.80
CA LEU A 103 -0.68 -0.64 -5.46
C LEU A 103 -0.16 -1.93 -6.09
N ALA A 104 -0.03 -2.99 -5.30
CA ALA A 104 0.34 -4.31 -5.77
C ALA A 104 -0.84 -5.27 -5.57
N ALA A 105 -1.23 -5.94 -6.66
CA ALA A 105 -2.36 -6.84 -6.70
C ALA A 105 -1.94 -8.19 -7.29
N HIS A 106 -2.53 -9.28 -6.82
CA HIS A 106 -2.33 -10.62 -7.38
C HIS A 106 -3.67 -11.34 -7.48
N ARG A 107 -3.74 -12.34 -8.36
CA ARG A 107 -4.95 -13.14 -8.51
C ARG A 107 -5.09 -14.10 -7.32
N ILE A 108 -6.26 -14.09 -6.68
CA ILE A 108 -6.63 -15.03 -5.61
C ILE A 108 -7.82 -15.89 -6.07
N ARG A 109 -8.18 -16.89 -5.26
CA ARG A 109 -9.37 -17.72 -5.49
C ARG A 109 -10.42 -17.54 -4.40
N GLN A 110 -9.99 -17.25 -3.18
CA GLN A 110 -10.82 -17.18 -1.99
C GLN A 110 -10.37 -16.05 -1.08
N ALA A 111 -11.30 -15.45 -0.34
CA ALA A 111 -11.05 -14.45 0.69
C ALA A 111 -12.02 -14.65 1.87
N PHE A 112 -11.73 -14.02 3.01
CA PHE A 112 -12.55 -14.10 4.21
C PHE A 112 -13.12 -12.73 4.56
N ARG A 113 -14.43 -12.66 4.77
CA ARG A 113 -15.12 -11.41 5.12
C ARG A 113 -14.71 -10.93 6.50
N VAL A 114 -14.29 -9.67 6.61
CA VAL A 114 -14.00 -9.04 7.90
C VAL A 114 -15.31 -8.80 8.66
N LEU A 115 -15.35 -9.25 9.91
CA LEU A 115 -16.49 -9.09 10.80
C LEU A 115 -16.48 -7.68 11.42
N PRO A 116 -17.65 -7.03 11.56
CA PRO A 116 -17.74 -5.73 12.22
C PRO A 116 -17.28 -5.84 13.67
N GLU A 117 -16.70 -4.75 14.19
CA GLU A 117 -16.32 -4.66 15.61
C GLU A 117 -17.56 -4.93 16.47
N PRO A 118 -17.46 -5.77 17.52
CA PRO A 118 -18.57 -5.96 18.44
C PRO A 118 -18.90 -4.58 19.04
N GLY A 119 -20.14 -4.12 18.82
CA GLY A 119 -20.59 -2.84 19.35
C GLY A 119 -20.45 -2.79 20.89
N PRO A 120 -20.43 -1.59 21.50
CA PRO A 120 -20.19 -1.42 22.94
C PRO A 120 -21.19 -2.19 23.84
N ALA A 121 -22.32 -2.66 23.30
CA ALA A 121 -23.27 -3.52 24.00
C ALA A 121 -22.70 -4.93 24.29
N ALA A 122 -21.91 -5.52 23.40
CA ALA A 122 -21.38 -6.88 23.56
C ALA A 122 -20.27 -7.00 24.61
N LEU A 123 -19.76 -5.87 25.12
CA LEU A 123 -18.78 -5.82 26.22
C LEU A 123 -19.46 -5.69 27.60
N ARG A 124 -20.79 -5.52 27.67
CA ARG A 124 -21.53 -5.38 28.94
C ARG A 124 -21.97 -6.72 29.54
N ASP A 125 -21.95 -7.80 28.77
CA ASP A 125 -22.42 -9.13 29.20
C ASP A 125 -21.33 -9.97 29.90
N SER A 126 -20.09 -9.48 29.96
CA SER A 126 -19.04 -10.05 30.82
C SER A 126 -19.16 -9.44 32.22
N GLY A 127 -19.89 -10.14 33.08
CA GLY A 127 -20.41 -9.64 34.35
C GLY A 127 -19.42 -9.06 35.35
N ASN A 128 -19.93 -8.05 36.07
CA ASN A 128 -19.69 -7.76 37.48
C ASN A 128 -18.23 -7.66 37.98
N SER A 129 -17.62 -6.49 37.80
CA SER A 129 -16.85 -5.86 38.88
C SER A 129 -16.75 -4.37 38.61
N GLY A 130 -17.21 -3.55 39.57
CA GLY A 130 -17.05 -2.11 39.52
C GLY A 130 -15.58 -1.75 39.37
N ASN A 131 -15.32 -0.72 38.55
CA ASN A 131 -14.00 -0.17 38.23
C ASN A 131 -13.25 -0.85 37.06
N CYS A 132 -13.71 -0.62 35.82
CA CYS A 132 -12.90 -0.85 34.62
C CYS A 132 -12.64 0.48 33.93
N GLY A 133 -11.61 1.20 34.38
CA GLY A 133 -11.11 2.38 33.68
C GLY A 133 -10.65 2.00 32.28
N ASN A 134 -11.21 2.64 31.25
CA ASN A 134 -10.64 2.92 29.93
C ASN A 134 -9.73 1.84 29.26
N TRP A 135 -9.96 0.55 29.49
CA TRP A 135 -9.23 -0.51 28.80
C TRP A 135 -9.78 -0.63 27.38
N GLN A 136 -9.19 0.16 26.47
CA GLN A 136 -9.34 -0.04 25.04
C GLN A 136 -8.75 -1.40 24.71
N PHE A 137 -9.61 -2.42 24.59
CA PHE A 137 -9.22 -3.73 24.10
C PHE A 137 -8.42 -3.58 22.80
N PRO A 138 -7.37 -4.39 22.57
CA PRO A 138 -6.65 -4.37 21.31
C PRO A 138 -7.66 -4.58 20.18
N ARG A 139 -7.76 -3.58 19.29
CA ARG A 139 -8.65 -3.60 18.12
C ARG A 139 -8.15 -4.61 17.10
N ALA A 140 -8.40 -5.89 17.38
CA ALA A 140 -8.12 -6.98 16.46
C ALA A 140 -9.31 -7.19 15.54
N TRP A 141 -9.09 -7.06 14.23
CA TRP A 141 -10.09 -7.40 13.23
C TRP A 141 -10.24 -8.92 13.15
N ARG A 142 -11.48 -9.41 13.20
CA ARG A 142 -11.81 -10.84 13.00
C ARG A 142 -12.34 -11.06 11.59
N CYS A 143 -12.16 -12.26 11.06
CA CYS A 143 -12.74 -12.65 9.79
C CYS A 143 -13.69 -13.84 9.96
N SER A 144 -14.64 -13.98 9.05
CA SER A 144 -15.50 -15.16 8.93
C SER A 144 -14.65 -16.39 8.68
N ALA A 145 -15.03 -17.54 9.25
CA ALA A 145 -14.38 -18.81 8.96
C ALA A 145 -14.75 -19.39 7.58
N ARG A 146 -15.82 -18.87 6.95
CA ARG A 146 -16.28 -19.34 5.65
C ARG A 146 -15.54 -18.61 4.53
N PRO A 147 -14.84 -19.33 3.63
CA PRO A 147 -14.20 -18.71 2.48
C PRO A 147 -15.25 -18.28 1.45
N GLU A 148 -15.09 -17.08 0.91
CA GLU A 148 -15.89 -16.55 -0.19
C GLU A 148 -15.03 -16.46 -1.47
N PRO A 149 -15.59 -16.73 -2.66
CA PRO A 149 -14.84 -16.63 -3.90
C PRO A 149 -14.40 -15.18 -4.14
N ALA A 150 -13.12 -14.99 -4.44
CA ALA A 150 -12.54 -13.69 -4.73
C ALA A 150 -11.56 -13.80 -5.89
N VAL A 151 -11.50 -12.77 -6.75
CA VAL A 151 -10.69 -12.80 -7.97
C VAL A 151 -9.32 -12.16 -7.76
N CYS A 152 -9.26 -11.08 -6.96
CA CYS A 152 -8.06 -10.28 -6.80
C CYS A 152 -7.80 -9.95 -5.32
N GLY A 153 -6.55 -10.17 -4.90
CA GLY A 153 -6.02 -9.81 -3.60
C GLY A 153 -5.11 -8.60 -3.71
N ILE A 154 -5.34 -7.58 -2.89
CA ILE A 154 -4.46 -6.41 -2.81
C ILE A 154 -3.40 -6.72 -1.76
N SER A 155 -2.16 -6.91 -2.20
CA SER A 155 -1.02 -7.20 -1.32
C SER A 155 -0.49 -5.94 -0.65
N ARG A 156 -0.40 -4.83 -1.40
CA ARG A 156 0.08 -3.54 -0.92
C ARG A 156 -0.76 -2.42 -1.51
N VAL A 157 -1.08 -1.43 -0.69
CA VAL A 157 -1.65 -0.16 -1.15
C VAL A 157 -1.00 0.97 -0.38
N TRP A 158 -0.45 1.93 -1.11
CA TRP A 158 0.28 3.03 -0.53
C TRP A 158 0.09 4.30 -1.34
N VAL A 159 -0.03 5.41 -0.63
CA VAL A 159 -0.04 6.76 -1.20
C VAL A 159 0.89 7.61 -0.35
N LEU A 160 1.72 8.40 -1.01
CA LEU A 160 2.64 9.34 -0.38
C LEU A 160 1.87 10.19 0.63
N ARG A 161 2.38 10.28 1.87
CA ARG A 161 1.66 10.91 2.99
C ARG A 161 1.13 12.30 2.65
N ALA A 162 1.92 13.12 1.95
CA ALA A 162 1.54 14.47 1.53
C ALA A 162 0.42 14.54 0.47
N GLN A 163 0.15 13.43 -0.22
CA GLN A 163 -0.83 13.32 -1.31
C GLN A 163 -2.03 12.42 -0.93
N ARG A 164 -2.13 11.98 0.33
CA ARG A 164 -3.28 11.23 0.82
C ARG A 164 -4.54 12.10 0.79
N ARG A 165 -5.71 11.46 0.79
CA ARG A 165 -7.04 12.10 0.75
C ARG A 165 -7.34 12.92 -0.52
N ARG A 166 -6.55 12.78 -1.58
CA ARG A 166 -6.77 13.37 -2.92
C ARG A 166 -7.34 12.37 -3.94
N GLY A 167 -7.97 11.29 -3.46
CA GLY A 167 -8.57 10.27 -4.33
C GLY A 167 -7.59 9.38 -5.10
N ILE A 168 -6.26 9.53 -4.97
CA ILE A 168 -5.25 8.71 -5.69
C ILE A 168 -5.45 7.20 -5.41
N GLY A 169 -5.58 6.81 -4.13
CA GLY A 169 -5.78 5.40 -3.77
C GLY A 169 -7.07 4.81 -4.35
N ARG A 170 -8.15 5.60 -4.38
CA ARG A 170 -9.42 5.19 -5.00
C ARG A 170 -9.26 5.00 -6.50
N ARG A 171 -8.60 5.94 -7.19
CA ARG A 171 -8.34 5.86 -8.63
C ARG A 171 -7.50 4.64 -9.02
N MET A 172 -6.48 4.29 -8.22
CA MET A 172 -5.70 3.06 -8.44
C MET A 172 -6.56 1.80 -8.26
N LEU A 173 -7.43 1.77 -7.25
CA LEU A 173 -8.36 0.65 -7.04
C LEU A 173 -9.40 0.55 -8.15
N ASP A 174 -9.89 1.68 -8.65
CA ASP A 174 -10.86 1.70 -9.74
C ASP A 174 -10.18 1.20 -11.03
N ALA A 175 -8.96 1.64 -11.35
CA ALA A 175 -8.18 1.11 -12.49
C ALA A 175 -7.98 -0.41 -12.40
N LEU A 176 -7.62 -0.94 -11.22
CA LEU A 176 -7.53 -2.38 -10.99
C LEU A 176 -8.85 -3.10 -11.26
N ARG A 177 -9.99 -2.51 -10.85
CA ARG A 177 -11.32 -3.11 -11.04
C ARG A 177 -11.75 -3.16 -12.50
N TRP A 178 -11.32 -2.19 -13.30
CA TRP A 178 -11.57 -2.19 -14.75
C TRP A 178 -10.83 -3.35 -15.41
N GLU A 179 -9.54 -3.52 -15.12
CA GLU A 179 -8.70 -4.61 -15.65
C GLU A 179 -9.19 -6.02 -15.28
N ILE A 180 -9.85 -6.20 -14.14
CA ILE A 180 -10.36 -7.53 -13.72
C ILE A 180 -11.69 -7.87 -14.41
N ARG A 181 -12.42 -6.87 -14.91
CA ARG A 181 -13.74 -7.06 -15.53
C ARG A 181 -13.67 -7.37 -17.02
N GLU A 182 -12.58 -6.98 -17.68
CA GLU A 182 -12.24 -7.39 -19.06
C GLU A 182 -11.61 -8.78 -19.09
#